data_AF-A0A534ME07-F1
#
_entry.id   AF-A0A534ME07-F1
#
_cell.length_a   1.000
_cell.length_b   1.000
_cell.length_c   1.000
_cell.angle_alpha   90.00
_cell.angle_beta   90.00
_cell.angle_gamma   90.00
#
_symmetry.space_group_name_H-M   'P 1'
#
loop_
_entity.id
_entity.type
_entity.pdbx_description
1 polymer ?
#
loop_
_entity_poly.entity_id
_entity_poly.type
_entity_poly.pdbx_seq_one_letter_code
_entity_poly.pdbx_strand_id
1 'polypeptide(L)'
;SMTRAPYAVPKNLDGGMGNLTAWDTTLGWRFPNPRLKAQYGNEAMGETAENLRELDPQISREDQDRFALESHRRAIAAMESGRFAEEIVPVPIPQKGGGSLLVSRDEPPRADTSLEALSKLRPVFREGGTVTAGNSSGISDGAAVVLLTSDRKADELGLTPLVRVVSSAAAGVEPRTMGLGPIPATRKVLSRAGLTVQDLDLIELNEAFAIQALTVMRELGFRHVITNVNGGAIALGHPLGCSGARIVCTLVHEMGRRASRERRPYRGLATLCVGVGQGESIVVESVRAASR
;
A
#
# COMPACT_ATOMS: atom_id res chain seq x y z
N SER A 1 -15.07 1.97 1.60
CA SER A 1 -15.02 1.69 3.05
C SER A 1 -15.11 0.19 3.22
N MET A 2 -14.17 -0.38 3.96
CA MET A 2 -14.16 -1.79 4.34
C MET A 2 -15.06 -2.01 5.57
N THR A 3 -15.15 -1.06 6.51
CA THR A 3 -16.06 -1.15 7.68
C THR A 3 -17.53 -1.31 7.28
N ARG A 4 -17.92 -0.72 6.14
CA ARG A 4 -19.29 -0.76 5.61
C ARG A 4 -19.47 -1.75 4.47
N ALA A 5 -18.54 -2.69 4.29
CA ALA A 5 -18.68 -3.72 3.27
C ALA A 5 -19.91 -4.61 3.60
N PRO A 6 -20.82 -4.84 2.64
CA PRO A 6 -22.03 -5.62 2.90
C PRO A 6 -21.76 -7.13 2.94
N TYR A 7 -22.76 -7.90 3.35
CA TYR A 7 -22.80 -9.33 3.03
C TYR A 7 -23.38 -9.55 1.63
N ALA A 8 -22.96 -10.62 0.97
CA ALA A 8 -23.47 -11.05 -0.33
C ALA A 8 -24.03 -12.49 -0.25
N VAL A 9 -25.23 -12.71 -0.80
CA VAL A 9 -25.93 -14.00 -0.76
C VAL A 9 -26.22 -14.46 -2.20
N PRO A 10 -25.98 -15.74 -2.55
CA PRO A 10 -26.31 -16.25 -3.87
C PRO A 10 -27.83 -16.25 -4.12
N LYS A 11 -28.22 -16.09 -5.38
CA LYS A 11 -29.62 -16.29 -5.81
C LYS A 11 -29.94 -17.79 -5.82
N ASN A 12 -31.19 -18.15 -5.52
CA ASN A 12 -31.70 -19.50 -5.68
C ASN A 12 -32.24 -19.70 -7.10
N LEU A 13 -31.36 -19.94 -8.07
CA LEU A 13 -31.74 -20.01 -9.49
C LEU A 13 -32.43 -21.32 -9.86
N ASP A 14 -32.09 -22.42 -9.16
CA ASP A 14 -32.57 -23.77 -9.51
C ASP A 14 -33.77 -24.20 -8.65
N GLY A 15 -34.30 -23.30 -7.80
CA GLY A 15 -35.41 -23.58 -6.89
C GLY A 15 -35.08 -24.63 -5.81
N GLY A 16 -33.80 -24.94 -5.61
CA GLY A 16 -33.34 -25.93 -4.63
C GLY A 16 -33.69 -25.51 -3.21
N MET A 17 -33.99 -26.49 -2.36
CA MET A 17 -34.16 -26.30 -0.93
C MET A 17 -32.83 -26.57 -0.22
N GLY A 18 -32.40 -25.66 0.65
CA GLY A 18 -31.17 -25.84 1.43
C GLY A 18 -30.66 -24.54 2.05
N ASN A 19 -29.62 -24.67 2.87
CA ASN A 19 -28.94 -23.52 3.47
C ASN A 19 -28.19 -22.70 2.41
N LEU A 20 -28.19 -21.37 2.57
CA LEU A 20 -27.37 -20.46 1.78
C LEU A 20 -26.26 -19.85 2.64
N THR A 21 -25.10 -19.62 2.04
CA THR A 21 -24.00 -18.91 2.69
C THR A 21 -24.10 -17.41 2.40
N ALA A 22 -24.14 -16.59 3.46
CA ALA A 22 -23.90 -15.16 3.36
C ALA A 22 -22.39 -14.89 3.46
N TRP A 23 -21.81 -14.30 2.42
CA TRP A 23 -20.38 -14.02 2.32
C TRP A 23 -20.09 -12.59 2.78
N ASP A 24 -19.20 -12.44 3.76
CA ASP A 24 -18.63 -11.12 4.08
C ASP A 24 -17.80 -10.61 2.89
N THR A 25 -18.01 -9.36 2.48
CA THR A 25 -17.28 -8.73 1.37
C THR A 25 -16.13 -7.84 1.81
N THR A 26 -15.90 -7.71 3.13
CA THR A 26 -14.83 -6.89 3.72
C THR A 26 -13.46 -7.19 3.12
N LEU A 27 -13.08 -8.48 3.05
CA LEU A 27 -11.84 -8.91 2.43
C LEU A 27 -11.87 -10.40 2.05
N GLY A 28 -11.11 -10.79 1.03
CA GLY A 28 -10.81 -12.19 0.74
C GLY A 28 -11.77 -12.90 -0.22
N TRP A 29 -11.55 -14.20 -0.35
CA TRP A 29 -12.24 -15.08 -1.29
C TRP A 29 -13.71 -15.28 -0.91
N ARG A 30 -14.57 -15.22 -1.92
CA ARG A 30 -16.02 -15.42 -1.83
C ARG A 30 -16.54 -15.92 -3.16
N PHE A 31 -17.63 -16.68 -3.14
CA PHE A 31 -18.16 -17.37 -4.34
C PHE A 31 -17.06 -18.12 -5.11
N PRO A 32 -16.32 -19.04 -4.45
CA PRO A 32 -15.14 -19.66 -5.04
C PRO A 32 -15.52 -20.49 -6.27
N ASN A 33 -14.86 -20.24 -7.39
CA ASN A 33 -14.99 -21.07 -8.59
C ASN A 33 -14.17 -22.37 -8.40
N PRO A 34 -14.78 -23.56 -8.47
CA PRO A 34 -14.06 -24.82 -8.27
C PRO A 34 -12.89 -25.03 -9.23
N ARG A 35 -13.00 -24.55 -10.48
CA ARG A 35 -11.93 -24.67 -11.49
C ARG A 35 -10.74 -23.79 -11.13
N LEU A 36 -10.99 -22.55 -10.68
CA LEU A 36 -9.91 -21.65 -10.25
C LEU A 36 -9.22 -22.18 -8.99
N LYS A 37 -10.00 -22.67 -8.03
CA LYS A 37 -9.46 -23.26 -6.80
C LYS A 37 -8.57 -24.48 -7.10
N ALA A 38 -8.99 -25.35 -8.02
CA ALA A 38 -8.21 -26.51 -8.41
C ALA A 38 -6.90 -26.15 -9.13
N GLN A 39 -6.90 -25.08 -9.93
CA GLN A 39 -5.75 -24.68 -10.73
C GLN A 39 -4.74 -23.81 -9.97
N TYR A 40 -5.22 -22.87 -9.15
CA TYR A 40 -4.38 -21.83 -8.53
C TYR A 40 -4.49 -21.75 -7.00
N GLY A 41 -5.41 -22.50 -6.41
CA GLY A 41 -5.76 -22.37 -4.99
C GLY A 41 -6.62 -21.13 -4.69
N ASN A 42 -7.07 -21.04 -3.43
CA ASN A 42 -7.82 -19.90 -2.89
C ASN A 42 -7.23 -19.50 -1.52
N GLU A 43 -5.91 -19.36 -1.46
CA GLU A 43 -5.22 -19.01 -0.23
C GLU A 43 -5.55 -17.58 0.20
N ALA A 44 -5.75 -17.37 1.51
CA ALA A 44 -5.96 -16.03 2.06
C ALA A 44 -4.71 -15.16 1.85
N MET A 45 -4.86 -13.84 1.83
CA MET A 45 -3.71 -12.93 1.58
C MET A 45 -2.55 -13.16 2.55
N GLY A 46 -2.83 -13.42 3.82
CA GLY A 46 -1.79 -13.75 4.80
C GLY A 46 -1.10 -15.10 4.56
N GLU A 47 -1.81 -16.12 4.04
CA GLU A 47 -1.18 -17.37 3.60
C GLU A 47 -0.20 -17.13 2.45
N THR A 48 -0.56 -16.26 1.49
CA THR A 48 0.36 -15.91 0.42
C THR A 48 1.61 -15.19 0.92
N ALA A 49 1.52 -14.46 2.04
CA ALA A 49 2.66 -13.81 2.69
C ALA A 49 3.55 -14.84 3.42
N GLU A 50 2.96 -15.84 4.07
CA GLU A 50 3.71 -16.96 4.66
C GLU A 50 4.42 -17.80 3.58
N ASN A 51 3.83 -17.97 2.40
CA ASN A 51 4.54 -18.60 1.28
C ASN A 51 5.79 -17.82 0.87
N LEU A 52 5.77 -16.47 0.95
CA LEU A 52 6.97 -15.68 0.69
C LEU A 52 8.02 -15.92 1.76
N ARG A 53 7.61 -16.13 3.02
CA ARG A 53 8.53 -16.49 4.09
C ARG A 53 9.22 -17.83 3.83
N GLU A 54 8.54 -18.79 3.22
CA GLU A 54 9.15 -20.06 2.82
C GLU A 54 10.16 -19.90 1.68
N LEU A 55 9.86 -19.01 0.72
CA LEU A 55 10.75 -18.70 -0.40
C LEU A 55 11.95 -17.84 0.00
N ASP A 56 11.79 -16.99 1.02
CA ASP A 56 12.84 -16.13 1.54
C ASP A 56 13.12 -16.41 3.03
N PRO A 57 13.82 -17.53 3.33
CA PRO A 57 14.04 -17.92 4.70
C PRO A 57 15.03 -17.03 5.47
N GLN A 58 15.69 -16.10 4.79
CA GLN A 58 16.64 -15.18 5.38
C GLN A 58 15.95 -14.02 6.12
N ILE A 59 14.73 -13.66 5.71
CA ILE A 59 13.95 -12.63 6.41
C ILE A 59 13.35 -13.28 7.66
N SER A 60 13.89 -12.96 8.83
CA SER A 60 13.39 -13.51 10.09
C SER A 60 12.04 -12.90 10.49
N ARG A 61 11.36 -13.53 11.45
CA ARG A 61 10.20 -12.93 12.13
C ARG A 61 10.57 -11.60 12.78
N GLU A 62 11.77 -11.52 13.37
CA GLU A 62 12.25 -10.30 14.00
C GLU A 62 12.47 -9.17 12.98
N ASP A 63 12.95 -9.48 11.77
CA ASP A 63 13.10 -8.47 10.71
C ASP A 63 11.75 -7.92 10.26
N GLN A 64 10.72 -8.77 10.19
CA GLN A 64 9.35 -8.35 9.90
C GLN A 64 8.81 -7.40 10.98
N ASP A 65 9.04 -7.73 12.25
CA ASP A 65 8.60 -6.90 13.37
C ASP A 65 9.39 -5.58 13.46
N ARG A 66 10.69 -5.59 13.16
CA ARG A 66 11.51 -4.35 13.05
C ARG A 66 11.03 -3.45 11.93
N PHE A 67 10.67 -4.01 10.78
CA PHE A 67 10.10 -3.25 9.67
C PHE A 67 8.76 -2.61 10.05
N ALA A 68 7.89 -3.36 10.73
CA ALA A 68 6.61 -2.86 11.22
C ALA A 68 6.76 -1.74 12.26
N LEU A 69 7.69 -1.90 13.21
CA LEU A 69 8.03 -0.86 14.19
C LEU A 69 8.51 0.42 13.50
N GLU A 70 9.39 0.31 12.52
CA GLU A 70 9.91 1.45 11.78
C GLU A 70 8.81 2.16 10.97
N SER A 71 7.87 1.42 10.39
CA SER A 71 6.70 1.99 9.72
C SER A 71 5.87 2.85 10.68
N HIS A 72 5.55 2.33 11.87
CA HIS A 72 4.85 3.10 12.91
C HIS A 72 5.65 4.33 13.38
N ARG A 73 6.95 4.18 13.64
CA ARG A 73 7.81 5.28 14.08
C ARG A 73 7.85 6.42 13.06
N ARG A 74 7.99 6.10 11.77
CA ARG A 74 8.02 7.09 10.69
C ARG A 74 6.66 7.76 10.48
N ALA A 75 5.57 7.00 10.57
CA ALA A 75 4.22 7.55 10.47
C ALA A 75 3.93 8.53 11.60
N ILE A 76 4.24 8.17 12.85
CA ILE A 76 4.08 9.07 14.01
C ILE A 76 4.91 10.34 13.83
N ALA A 77 6.19 10.21 13.45
CA ALA A 77 7.04 11.38 13.21
C ALA A 77 6.51 12.28 12.07
N ALA A 78 5.92 11.69 11.02
CA ALA A 78 5.29 12.44 9.93
C ALA A 78 4.00 13.14 10.38
N MET A 79 3.18 12.50 11.22
CA MET A 79 2.00 13.13 11.83
C MET A 79 2.38 14.30 12.74
N GLU A 80 3.35 14.11 13.63
CA GLU A 80 3.78 15.11 14.62
C GLU A 80 4.47 16.32 13.98
N SER A 81 5.21 16.09 12.90
CA SER A 81 5.82 17.17 12.11
C SER A 81 4.84 17.86 11.15
N GLY A 82 3.56 17.48 11.19
CA GLY A 82 2.51 18.08 10.36
C GLY A 82 2.57 17.71 8.89
N ARG A 83 3.39 16.71 8.49
CA ARG A 83 3.52 16.35 7.07
C ARG A 83 2.19 15.90 6.50
N PHE A 84 1.51 14.96 7.15
CA PHE A 84 0.23 14.48 6.62
C PHE A 84 -0.89 15.55 6.62
N ALA A 85 -0.78 16.61 7.42
CA ALA A 85 -1.77 17.70 7.40
C ALA A 85 -1.82 18.45 6.05
N GLU A 86 -0.76 18.37 5.23
CA GLU A 86 -0.75 18.98 3.89
C GLU A 86 -1.46 18.13 2.83
N GLU A 87 -1.61 16.82 3.06
CA GLU A 87 -2.25 15.89 2.11
C GLU A 87 -3.63 15.40 2.59
N ILE A 88 -4.00 15.65 3.85
CA ILE A 88 -5.30 15.28 4.42
C ILE A 88 -6.29 16.44 4.31
N VAL A 89 -7.43 16.17 3.66
CA VAL A 89 -8.62 17.02 3.76
C VAL A 89 -9.49 16.49 4.90
N PRO A 90 -9.76 17.28 5.96
CA PRO A 90 -10.54 16.80 7.09
C PRO A 90 -11.98 16.42 6.73
N VAL A 91 -12.49 15.33 7.31
CA VAL A 91 -13.84 14.82 7.08
C VAL A 91 -14.75 15.16 8.28
N PRO A 92 -15.79 16.00 8.10
CA PRO A 92 -16.75 16.28 9.16
C PRO A 92 -17.71 15.11 9.35
N ILE A 93 -17.82 14.62 10.59
CA ILE A 93 -18.74 13.56 10.99
C ILE A 93 -19.87 14.17 11.83
N PRO A 94 -21.10 14.24 11.31
CA PRO A 94 -22.25 14.76 12.05
C PRO A 94 -22.46 14.00 13.36
N GLN A 95 -22.60 14.74 14.46
CA GLN A 95 -22.90 14.19 15.79
C GLN A 95 -24.36 14.46 16.15
N LYS A 96 -24.97 13.58 16.95
CA LYS A 96 -26.32 13.84 17.47
C LYS A 96 -26.27 15.01 18.46
N GLY A 97 -27.04 16.07 18.20
CA GLY A 97 -27.26 17.16 19.15
C GLY A 97 -26.14 18.21 19.25
N GLY A 98 -25.22 18.30 18.29
CA GLY A 98 -24.12 19.27 18.32
C GLY A 98 -23.38 19.46 16.99
N GLY A 99 -22.23 20.13 17.04
CA GLY A 99 -21.35 20.35 15.89
C GLY A 99 -20.72 19.06 15.36
N SER A 100 -20.17 19.11 14.14
CA SER A 100 -19.50 17.94 13.53
C SER A 100 -18.15 17.66 14.19
N LEU A 101 -17.87 16.39 14.46
CA LEU A 101 -16.52 15.93 14.81
C LEU A 101 -15.67 15.95 13.55
N LEU A 102 -14.55 16.67 13.57
CA LEU A 102 -13.66 16.76 12.41
C LEU A 102 -12.58 15.68 12.50
N VAL A 103 -12.62 14.69 11.60
CA VAL A 103 -11.58 13.68 11.46
C VAL A 103 -10.50 14.22 10.52
N SER A 104 -9.34 14.58 11.06
CA SER A 104 -8.25 15.25 10.35
C SER A 104 -6.89 14.53 10.46
N ARG A 105 -6.85 13.35 11.09
CA ARG A 105 -5.64 12.59 11.34
C ARG A 105 -5.90 11.11 11.07
N ASP A 106 -4.88 10.41 10.58
CA ASP A 106 -4.89 8.96 10.53
C ASP A 106 -4.96 8.38 11.95
N GLU A 107 -5.91 7.49 12.17
CA GLU A 107 -6.16 6.81 13.46
C GLU A 107 -5.26 5.59 13.70
N PRO A 108 -4.88 4.78 12.68
CA PRO A 108 -4.15 3.51 12.92
C PRO A 108 -2.72 3.59 13.49
N PRO A 109 -1.90 4.64 13.26
CA PRO A 109 -0.53 4.68 13.78
C PRO A 109 -0.46 4.57 15.32
N ARG A 110 0.33 3.61 15.82
CA ARG A 110 0.50 3.29 17.25
C ARG A 110 1.87 3.74 17.77
N ALA A 111 1.89 4.79 18.58
CA ALA A 111 3.12 5.35 19.17
C ALA A 111 3.76 4.44 20.23
N ASP A 112 2.97 3.56 20.85
CA ASP A 112 3.39 2.61 21.88
C ASP A 112 3.92 1.28 21.30
N THR A 113 4.00 1.15 19.97
CA THR A 113 4.57 -0.02 19.31
C THR A 113 6.02 -0.24 19.77
N SER A 114 6.35 -1.46 20.18
CA SER A 114 7.71 -1.86 20.55
C SER A 114 8.02 -3.26 20.00
N LEU A 115 9.31 -3.58 19.84
CA LEU A 115 9.71 -4.95 19.45
C LEU A 115 9.24 -5.98 20.47
N GLU A 116 9.26 -5.64 21.76
CA GLU A 116 8.76 -6.53 22.81
C GLU A 116 7.27 -6.84 22.61
N ALA A 117 6.44 -5.81 22.39
CA ALA A 117 5.01 -5.98 22.15
C ALA A 117 4.74 -6.78 20.86
N LEU A 118 5.45 -6.47 19.77
CA LEU A 118 5.32 -7.18 18.50
C LEU A 118 5.72 -8.66 18.63
N SER A 119 6.83 -8.96 19.31
CA SER A 119 7.33 -10.34 19.48
C SER A 119 6.35 -11.27 20.21
N LYS A 120 5.49 -10.71 21.08
CA LYS A 120 4.47 -11.46 21.83
C LYS A 120 3.25 -11.82 20.98
N LEU A 121 3.09 -11.23 19.80
CA LEU A 121 1.97 -11.51 18.91
C LEU A 121 2.12 -12.88 18.26
N ARG A 122 1.03 -13.65 18.29
CA ARG A 122 0.94 -14.97 17.65
C ARG A 122 0.76 -14.81 16.14
N PRO A 123 1.36 -15.70 15.33
CA PRO A 123 1.01 -15.83 13.92
C PRO A 123 -0.49 -16.03 13.73
N VAL A 124 -1.06 -15.41 12.68
CA VAL A 124 -2.52 -15.38 12.46
C VAL A 124 -2.96 -16.37 11.39
N PHE A 125 -2.13 -16.59 10.38
CA PHE A 125 -2.54 -17.31 9.17
C PHE A 125 -2.12 -18.79 9.25
N ARG A 126 -0.85 -19.05 9.55
CA ARG A 126 -0.27 -20.39 9.59
C ARG A 126 0.25 -20.75 10.97
N GLU A 127 -0.01 -21.98 11.41
CA GLU A 127 0.63 -22.52 12.63
C GLU A 127 2.14 -22.57 12.45
N GLY A 128 2.89 -22.02 13.40
CA GLY A 128 4.35 -21.87 13.28
C GLY A 128 4.79 -20.83 12.24
N GLY A 129 3.86 -20.03 11.70
CA GLY A 129 4.14 -18.95 10.76
C GLY A 129 4.85 -17.74 11.37
N THR A 130 4.96 -16.68 10.59
CA THR A 130 5.65 -15.43 10.96
C THR A 130 4.80 -14.18 10.82
N VAL A 131 3.70 -14.25 10.07
CA VAL A 131 2.82 -13.12 9.81
C VAL A 131 1.84 -12.95 10.97
N THR A 132 1.86 -11.77 11.57
CA THR A 132 1.02 -11.39 12.71
C THR A 132 0.22 -10.14 12.40
N ALA A 133 -0.80 -9.86 13.22
CA ALA A 133 -1.52 -8.59 13.15
C ALA A 133 -0.62 -7.34 13.37
N GLY A 134 0.57 -7.52 13.95
CA GLY A 134 1.51 -6.42 14.19
C GLY A 134 2.40 -6.10 12.99
N ASN A 135 2.63 -7.06 12.09
CA ASN A 135 3.52 -6.92 10.93
C ASN A 135 2.78 -7.05 9.58
N SER A 136 1.46 -6.86 9.61
CA SER A 136 0.57 -6.79 8.45
C SER A 136 -0.28 -5.51 8.51
N SER A 137 -0.67 -4.97 7.36
CA SER A 137 -1.60 -3.85 7.32
C SER A 137 -3.00 -4.23 7.81
N GLY A 138 -3.65 -3.30 8.50
CA GLY A 138 -5.04 -3.45 8.94
C GLY A 138 -6.08 -3.17 7.85
N ILE A 139 -7.31 -3.62 8.11
CA ILE A 139 -8.52 -3.22 7.38
C ILE A 139 -8.83 -1.78 7.74
N SER A 140 -9.07 -0.91 6.75
CA SER A 140 -9.33 0.51 7.02
C SER A 140 -10.25 1.17 6.00
N ASP A 141 -10.64 2.39 6.33
CA ASP A 141 -11.47 3.26 5.51
C ASP A 141 -10.68 4.47 5.03
N GLY A 142 -10.93 4.90 3.79
CA GLY A 142 -10.31 6.11 3.26
C GLY A 142 -10.64 6.32 1.79
N ALA A 143 -10.35 7.54 1.32
CA ALA A 143 -10.40 7.93 -0.08
C ALA A 143 -9.21 8.86 -0.37
N ALA A 144 -8.67 8.76 -1.58
CA ALA A 144 -7.62 9.63 -2.07
C ALA A 144 -7.93 9.98 -3.53
N VAL A 145 -7.63 11.21 -3.92
CA VAL A 145 -7.90 11.73 -5.26
C VAL A 145 -6.65 12.42 -5.78
N VAL A 146 -6.30 12.13 -7.03
CA VAL A 146 -5.22 12.80 -7.76
C VAL A 146 -5.80 13.43 -9.01
N LEU A 147 -5.42 14.68 -9.29
CA LEU A 147 -5.83 15.39 -10.51
C LEU A 147 -4.73 15.22 -11.57
N LEU A 148 -5.08 14.60 -12.68
CA LEU A 148 -4.21 14.47 -13.86
C LEU A 148 -4.75 15.35 -14.98
N THR A 149 -3.83 16.01 -15.68
CA THR A 149 -4.15 16.87 -16.83
C THR A 149 -2.98 16.86 -17.80
N SER A 150 -3.21 17.28 -19.05
CA SER A 150 -2.11 17.51 -19.98
C SER A 150 -1.37 18.81 -19.60
N ASP A 151 -0.11 18.92 -20.00
CA ASP A 151 0.69 20.15 -19.91
C ASP A 151 -0.04 21.36 -20.51
N ARG A 152 -0.55 21.24 -21.74
CA ARG A 152 -1.35 22.28 -22.41
C ARG A 152 -2.53 22.75 -21.56
N LYS A 153 -3.23 21.81 -20.91
CA LYS A 153 -4.43 22.13 -20.13
C LYS A 153 -4.08 22.71 -18.77
N ALA A 154 -2.95 22.32 -18.18
CA ALA A 154 -2.39 22.98 -17.01
C ALA A 154 -2.05 24.45 -17.33
N ASP A 155 -1.40 24.70 -18.46
CA ASP A 155 -1.04 26.06 -18.91
C ASP A 155 -2.30 26.91 -19.18
N GLU A 156 -3.28 26.36 -19.92
CA GLU A 156 -4.56 27.03 -20.19
C GLU A 156 -5.29 27.46 -18.90
N LEU A 157 -5.18 26.67 -17.84
CA LEU A 157 -5.88 26.87 -16.57
C LEU A 157 -5.01 27.56 -15.50
N GLY A 158 -3.75 27.90 -15.81
CA GLY A 158 -2.81 28.47 -14.84
C GLY A 158 -2.49 27.54 -13.66
N LEU A 159 -2.60 26.23 -13.84
CA LEU A 159 -2.30 25.24 -12.80
C LEU A 159 -0.79 25.06 -12.67
N THR A 160 -0.31 24.82 -11.44
CA THR A 160 1.10 24.47 -11.18
C THR A 160 1.24 22.95 -11.11
N PRO A 161 1.85 22.28 -12.11
CA PRO A 161 2.03 20.84 -12.07
C PRO A 161 3.00 20.45 -10.95
N LEU A 162 2.69 19.38 -10.23
CA LEU A 162 3.51 18.90 -9.12
C LEU A 162 4.62 17.96 -9.60
N VAL A 163 4.21 17.02 -10.46
CA VAL A 163 5.05 16.00 -11.08
C VAL A 163 4.55 15.72 -12.48
N ARG A 164 5.40 15.09 -13.29
CA ARG A 164 5.06 14.46 -14.56
C ARG A 164 5.05 12.95 -14.40
N VAL A 165 4.04 12.27 -14.95
CA VAL A 165 4.08 10.80 -15.07
C VAL A 165 5.07 10.42 -16.17
N VAL A 166 6.09 9.64 -15.82
CA VAL A 166 7.13 9.19 -16.75
C VAL A 166 6.68 7.91 -17.45
N SER A 167 6.23 6.93 -16.68
CA SER A 167 5.72 5.66 -17.18
C SER A 167 4.91 4.93 -16.11
N SER A 168 4.07 3.99 -16.53
CA SER A 168 3.38 3.05 -15.66
C SER A 168 3.46 1.64 -16.24
N ALA A 169 3.38 0.63 -15.38
CA ALA A 169 3.32 -0.76 -15.81
C ALA A 169 2.56 -1.64 -14.81
N ALA A 170 1.91 -2.67 -15.36
CA ALA A 170 1.37 -3.80 -14.62
C ALA A 170 2.03 -5.09 -15.08
N ALA A 171 2.12 -6.06 -14.17
CA ALA A 171 2.64 -7.40 -14.41
C ALA A 171 1.91 -8.44 -13.55
N GLY A 172 1.83 -9.68 -14.03
CA GLY A 172 1.26 -10.82 -13.31
C GLY A 172 2.33 -11.69 -12.67
N VAL A 173 1.96 -12.37 -11.59
CA VAL A 173 2.72 -13.42 -10.89
C VAL A 173 1.76 -14.53 -10.48
N GLU A 174 2.27 -15.65 -9.95
CA GLU A 174 1.40 -16.70 -9.41
C GLU A 174 0.55 -16.17 -8.23
N PRO A 175 -0.76 -16.50 -8.16
CA PRO A 175 -1.66 -16.04 -7.10
C PRO A 175 -1.16 -16.34 -5.69
N ARG A 176 -0.54 -17.52 -5.49
CA ARG A 176 -0.01 -17.95 -4.19
C ARG A 176 1.21 -17.16 -3.70
N THR A 177 1.83 -16.36 -4.58
CA THR A 177 2.97 -15.48 -4.26
C THR A 177 2.68 -14.04 -4.69
N MET A 178 1.41 -13.62 -4.61
CA MET A 178 0.95 -12.32 -5.13
C MET A 178 1.75 -11.11 -4.62
N GLY A 179 2.33 -11.22 -3.42
CA GLY A 179 3.18 -10.17 -2.84
C GLY A 179 4.44 -9.85 -3.67
N LEU A 180 4.87 -10.75 -4.56
CA LEU A 180 6.00 -10.52 -5.47
C LEU A 180 5.64 -9.65 -6.68
N GLY A 181 4.36 -9.37 -6.92
CA GLY A 181 3.88 -8.57 -8.06
C GLY A 181 4.64 -7.26 -8.34
N PRO A 182 5.04 -6.48 -7.32
CA PRO A 182 5.86 -5.26 -7.51
C PRO A 182 7.17 -5.49 -8.25
N ILE A 183 7.77 -6.68 -8.17
CA ILE A 183 9.08 -6.98 -8.77
C ILE A 183 9.02 -6.88 -10.31
N PRO A 184 8.21 -7.70 -11.02
CA PRO A 184 8.12 -7.58 -12.47
C PRO A 184 7.47 -6.26 -12.92
N ALA A 185 6.54 -5.70 -12.14
CA ALA A 185 5.93 -4.41 -12.45
C ALA A 185 6.97 -3.27 -12.42
N THR A 186 7.83 -3.25 -11.39
CA THR A 186 8.90 -2.26 -11.26
C THR A 186 9.96 -2.44 -12.35
N ARG A 187 10.43 -3.66 -12.60
CA ARG A 187 11.39 -3.93 -13.68
C ARG A 187 10.86 -3.45 -15.03
N LYS A 188 9.58 -3.69 -15.31
CA LYS A 188 8.91 -3.27 -16.54
C LYS A 188 8.74 -1.75 -16.65
N VAL A 189 8.34 -1.06 -15.57
CA VAL A 189 8.17 0.40 -15.59
C VAL A 189 9.50 1.12 -15.76
N LEU A 190 10.56 0.65 -15.07
CA LEU A 190 11.90 1.23 -15.20
C LEU A 190 12.47 1.01 -16.60
N SER A 191 12.32 -0.20 -17.16
CA SER A 191 12.71 -0.49 -18.54
C SER A 191 12.00 0.41 -19.56
N ARG A 192 10.69 0.65 -19.40
CA ARG A 192 9.93 1.58 -20.27
C ARG A 192 10.44 3.02 -20.17
N ALA A 193 10.90 3.43 -19.00
CA ALA A 193 11.46 4.76 -18.77
C ALA A 193 12.94 4.89 -19.16
N GLY A 194 13.63 3.78 -19.50
CA GLY A 194 15.08 3.78 -19.68
C GLY A 194 15.85 4.08 -18.39
N LEU A 195 15.32 3.64 -17.24
CA LEU A 195 15.86 3.91 -15.91
C LEU A 195 16.30 2.63 -15.20
N THR A 196 17.08 2.82 -14.15
CA THR A 196 17.48 1.80 -13.17
C THR A 196 16.96 2.16 -11.78
N VAL A 197 17.08 1.24 -10.82
CA VAL A 197 16.69 1.51 -9.42
C VAL A 197 17.57 2.60 -8.80
N GLN A 198 18.81 2.73 -9.27
CA GLN A 198 19.77 3.75 -8.81
C GLN A 198 19.37 5.17 -9.22
N ASP A 199 18.51 5.30 -10.24
CA ASP A 199 17.95 6.58 -10.69
C ASP A 199 16.74 7.03 -9.87
N LEU A 200 16.32 6.25 -8.87
CA LEU A 200 15.19 6.56 -7.99
C LEU A 200 15.68 7.24 -6.70
N ASP A 201 15.02 8.34 -6.37
CA ASP A 201 15.36 9.16 -5.21
C ASP A 201 14.34 9.01 -4.07
N LEU A 202 13.11 8.59 -4.38
CA LEU A 202 12.07 8.33 -3.41
C LEU A 202 11.16 7.17 -3.87
N ILE A 203 10.77 6.31 -2.93
CA ILE A 203 9.97 5.12 -3.21
C ILE A 203 8.83 5.04 -2.20
N GLU A 204 7.61 4.84 -2.70
CA GLU A 204 6.47 4.37 -1.93
C GLU A 204 6.13 2.93 -2.35
N LEU A 205 6.42 1.98 -1.47
CA LEU A 205 6.09 0.57 -1.61
C LEU A 205 4.95 0.24 -0.65
N ASN A 206 3.79 -0.19 -1.16
CA ASN A 206 2.70 -0.59 -0.27
C ASN A 206 3.12 -1.76 0.65
N GLU A 207 2.81 -1.62 1.94
CA GLU A 207 3.22 -2.57 2.99
C GLU A 207 2.03 -3.47 3.38
N ALA A 208 1.55 -4.31 2.46
CA ALA A 208 0.46 -5.23 2.80
C ALA A 208 0.88 -6.19 3.92
N PHE A 209 2.11 -6.70 3.82
CA PHE A 209 2.79 -7.52 4.82
C PHE A 209 4.27 -7.17 4.87
N ALA A 210 4.88 -7.19 6.06
CA ALA A 210 6.31 -6.88 6.22
C ALA A 210 7.20 -7.83 5.40
N ILE A 211 6.91 -9.15 5.43
CA ILE A 211 7.65 -10.14 4.62
C ILE A 211 7.59 -9.83 3.12
N GLN A 212 6.43 -9.41 2.61
CA GLN A 212 6.25 -9.02 1.22
C GLN A 212 7.08 -7.78 0.89
N ALA A 213 6.99 -6.73 1.69
CA ALA A 213 7.71 -5.49 1.46
C ALA A 213 9.24 -5.74 1.48
N LEU A 214 9.74 -6.43 2.51
CA LEU A 214 11.16 -6.77 2.65
C LEU A 214 11.66 -7.63 1.48
N THR A 215 10.90 -8.63 1.04
CA THR A 215 11.27 -9.47 -0.10
C THR A 215 11.40 -8.62 -1.37
N VAL A 216 10.41 -7.76 -1.66
CA VAL A 216 10.45 -6.84 -2.81
C VAL A 216 11.65 -5.90 -2.73
N MET A 217 11.90 -5.32 -1.56
CA MET A 217 13.03 -4.41 -1.37
C MET A 217 14.36 -5.11 -1.62
N ARG A 218 14.53 -6.34 -1.13
CA ARG A 218 15.74 -7.13 -1.37
C ARG A 218 15.94 -7.45 -2.85
N GLU A 219 14.89 -7.94 -3.52
CA GLU A 219 14.94 -8.39 -4.92
C GLU A 219 15.15 -7.25 -5.94
N LEU A 220 14.72 -6.03 -5.59
CA LEU A 220 14.91 -4.84 -6.42
C LEU A 220 16.09 -3.97 -5.96
N GLY A 221 16.69 -4.24 -4.80
CA GLY A 221 17.75 -3.41 -4.23
C GLY A 221 17.24 -2.04 -3.74
N PHE A 222 16.00 -1.95 -3.27
CA PHE A 222 15.46 -0.72 -2.71
C PHE A 222 16.15 -0.37 -1.39
N ARG A 223 16.56 0.88 -1.25
CA ARG A 223 17.21 1.37 -0.04
C ARG A 223 16.15 1.82 0.97
N HIS A 224 16.28 1.38 2.22
CA HIS A 224 15.37 1.78 3.32
C HIS A 224 15.32 3.29 3.55
N VAL A 225 16.39 4.02 3.22
CA VAL A 225 16.49 5.47 3.46
C VAL A 225 15.64 6.31 2.49
N ILE A 226 15.25 5.74 1.35
CA ILE A 226 14.38 6.40 0.35
C ILE A 226 13.00 5.75 0.23
N THR A 227 12.77 4.61 0.90
CA THR A 227 11.52 3.83 0.79
C THR A 227 10.64 4.09 1.99
N ASN A 228 9.37 4.49 1.77
CA ASN A 228 8.35 4.73 2.80
C ASN A 228 8.89 5.63 3.93
N VAL A 229 9.45 6.78 3.56
CA VAL A 229 10.16 7.68 4.50
C VAL A 229 9.23 8.28 5.55
N ASN A 230 7.92 8.25 5.30
CA ASN A 230 6.86 8.68 6.21
C ASN A 230 6.06 7.51 6.80
N GLY A 231 6.57 6.28 6.69
CA GLY A 231 5.82 5.07 7.07
C GLY A 231 4.89 4.61 5.95
N GLY A 232 4.26 3.46 6.14
CA GLY A 232 3.41 2.85 5.11
C GLY A 232 2.19 2.15 5.69
N ALA A 233 1.62 1.22 4.92
CA ALA A 233 0.31 0.64 5.19
C ALA A 233 0.22 -0.22 6.47
N ILE A 234 1.35 -0.72 6.99
CA ILE A 234 1.35 -1.37 8.31
C ILE A 234 0.91 -0.36 9.39
N ALA A 235 1.40 0.87 9.30
CA ALA A 235 1.06 1.93 10.23
C ALA A 235 -0.20 2.69 9.87
N LEU A 236 -0.40 3.00 8.59
CA LEU A 236 -1.45 3.92 8.10
C LEU A 236 -2.76 3.19 7.73
N GLY A 237 -2.75 1.86 7.67
CA GLY A 237 -3.86 1.05 7.17
C GLY A 237 -3.87 0.91 5.63
N HIS A 238 -4.72 0.01 5.15
CA HIS A 238 -4.78 -0.36 3.73
C HIS A 238 -6.22 -0.36 3.19
N PRO A 239 -6.83 0.82 2.93
CA PRO A 239 -8.13 0.89 2.29
C PRO A 239 -7.94 0.52 0.81
N LEU A 240 -8.30 -0.71 0.43
CA LEU A 240 -7.87 -1.35 -0.83
C LEU A 240 -7.95 -0.45 -2.07
N GLY A 241 -9.15 0.02 -2.42
CA GLY A 241 -9.36 0.85 -3.62
C GLY A 241 -8.78 2.28 -3.55
N CYS A 242 -8.36 2.72 -2.36
CA CYS A 242 -7.76 4.04 -2.13
C CYS A 242 -6.22 3.98 -2.12
N SER A 243 -5.65 2.86 -1.68
CA SER A 243 -4.22 2.78 -1.33
C SER A 243 -3.27 3.14 -2.48
N GLY A 244 -3.60 2.76 -3.72
CA GLY A 244 -2.81 3.15 -4.89
C GLY A 244 -2.74 4.66 -5.10
N ALA A 245 -3.87 5.36 -5.00
CA ALA A 245 -3.89 6.81 -5.09
C ALA A 245 -3.25 7.47 -3.86
N ARG A 246 -3.44 6.89 -2.66
CA ARG A 246 -2.84 7.38 -1.41
C ARG A 246 -1.31 7.39 -1.48
N ILE A 247 -0.67 6.28 -1.88
CA ILE A 247 0.80 6.21 -1.97
C ILE A 247 1.35 7.19 -3.00
N VAL A 248 0.64 7.42 -4.12
CA VAL A 248 1.03 8.44 -5.11
C VAL A 248 0.91 9.84 -4.51
N CYS A 249 -0.17 10.12 -3.76
CA CYS A 249 -0.36 11.40 -3.08
C CYS A 249 0.81 11.67 -2.10
N THR A 250 1.08 10.75 -1.18
CA THR A 250 2.18 10.85 -0.22
C THR A 250 3.54 11.02 -0.92
N LEU A 251 3.80 10.24 -1.98
CA LEU A 251 5.02 10.35 -2.79
C LEU A 251 5.19 11.77 -3.35
N VAL A 252 4.15 12.30 -4.00
CA VAL A 252 4.19 13.62 -4.65
C VAL A 252 4.36 14.75 -3.63
N HIS A 253 3.68 14.67 -2.48
CA HIS A 253 3.84 15.65 -1.40
C HIS A 253 5.25 15.62 -0.82
N GLU A 254 5.80 14.44 -0.53
CA GLU A 254 7.15 14.32 0.01
C GLU A 254 8.22 14.74 -1.01
N MET A 255 8.04 14.39 -2.29
CA MET A 255 8.87 14.94 -3.37
C MET A 255 8.79 16.48 -3.39
N GLY A 256 7.58 17.04 -3.26
CA GLY A 256 7.36 18.48 -3.21
C GLY A 256 8.12 19.18 -2.07
N ARG A 257 8.22 18.55 -0.90
CA ARG A 257 8.97 19.09 0.26
C ARG A 257 10.48 19.05 0.06
N ARG A 258 11.00 17.97 -0.54
CA ARG A 258 12.44 17.77 -0.74
C ARG A 258 12.98 18.42 -2.01
N ALA A 259 12.10 18.79 -2.94
CA ALA A 259 12.41 19.28 -4.28
C ALA A 259 13.46 20.40 -4.37
N SER A 260 13.61 21.25 -3.35
CA SER A 260 14.59 22.35 -3.32
C SER A 260 16.00 21.91 -2.89
N ARG A 261 16.13 20.73 -2.27
CA ARG A 261 17.39 20.18 -1.75
C ARG A 261 17.94 19.03 -2.60
N GLU A 262 17.07 18.42 -3.40
CA GLU A 262 17.42 17.25 -4.21
C GLU A 262 17.94 17.62 -5.60
N ARG A 263 18.81 16.76 -6.12
CA ARG A 263 19.35 16.91 -7.48
C ARG A 263 18.27 16.63 -8.51
N ARG A 264 18.42 17.24 -9.69
CA ARG A 264 17.55 16.98 -10.84
C ARG A 264 18.24 16.04 -11.83
N PRO A 265 17.49 15.14 -12.50
CA PRO A 265 16.06 14.87 -12.32
C PRO A 265 15.76 14.23 -10.95
N TYR A 266 14.68 14.63 -10.29
CA TYR A 266 14.25 14.08 -9.00
C TYR A 266 13.07 13.14 -9.21
N ARG A 267 13.27 11.85 -8.99
CA ARG A 267 12.36 10.78 -9.44
C ARG A 267 11.79 9.96 -8.30
N GLY A 268 10.49 9.72 -8.39
CA GLY A 268 9.73 8.92 -7.46
C GLY A 268 9.18 7.65 -8.12
N LEU A 269 9.09 6.56 -7.35
CA LEU A 269 8.39 5.33 -7.71
C LEU A 269 7.29 5.07 -6.69
N ALA A 270 6.07 4.77 -7.15
CA ALA A 270 5.06 4.14 -6.31
C ALA A 270 4.75 2.74 -6.86
N THR A 271 4.69 1.73 -5.98
CA THR A 271 4.44 0.34 -6.38
C THR A 271 3.69 -0.46 -5.32
N LEU A 272 2.83 -1.39 -5.75
CA LEU A 272 2.01 -2.22 -4.85
C LEU A 272 1.73 -3.62 -5.41
N CYS A 273 1.51 -4.58 -4.50
CA CYS A 273 1.03 -5.92 -4.83
C CYS A 273 -0.49 -5.93 -4.94
N VAL A 274 -1.02 -6.87 -5.72
CA VAL A 274 -2.46 -7.02 -5.96
C VAL A 274 -2.85 -8.48 -5.74
N GLY A 275 -3.91 -8.68 -4.95
CA GLY A 275 -4.45 -10.01 -4.68
C GLY A 275 -4.74 -10.78 -5.98
N VAL A 276 -4.63 -12.10 -5.91
CA VAL A 276 -4.75 -12.99 -7.10
C VAL A 276 -3.59 -12.85 -8.09
N GLY A 277 -2.48 -12.20 -7.71
CA GLY A 277 -1.20 -12.37 -8.40
C GLY A 277 -0.89 -11.30 -9.44
N GLN A 278 -0.89 -10.03 -9.04
CA GLN A 278 -0.43 -8.94 -9.92
C GLN A 278 0.37 -7.90 -9.13
N GLY A 279 1.00 -6.98 -9.85
CA GLY A 279 1.55 -5.76 -9.28
C GLY A 279 1.45 -4.60 -10.26
N GLU A 280 1.43 -3.41 -9.69
CA GLU A 280 1.36 -2.15 -10.42
C GLU A 280 2.45 -1.19 -9.94
N SER A 281 3.05 -0.47 -10.87
CA SER A 281 4.10 0.51 -10.60
C SER A 281 3.94 1.74 -11.49
N ILE A 282 4.25 2.92 -10.93
CA ILE A 282 4.27 4.20 -11.64
C ILE A 282 5.54 4.98 -11.27
N VAL A 283 6.21 5.52 -12.28
CA VAL A 283 7.35 6.43 -12.11
C VAL A 283 6.89 7.86 -12.38
N VAL A 284 7.23 8.77 -11.48
CA VAL A 284 6.97 10.20 -11.59
C VAL A 284 8.26 10.99 -11.47
N GLU A 285 8.31 12.16 -12.11
CA GLU A 285 9.45 13.07 -12.03
C GLU A 285 8.98 14.45 -11.57
N SER A 286 9.68 15.06 -10.61
CA SER A 286 9.33 16.40 -10.14
C SER A 286 9.58 17.43 -11.23
N VAL A 287 8.60 18.31 -11.43
CA VAL A 287 8.67 19.45 -12.36
C VAL A 287 8.69 20.81 -11.67
N ARG A 288 8.59 20.84 -10.33
CA ARG A 288 8.76 22.06 -9.54
C ARG A 288 10.17 22.61 -9.74
N ALA A 289 10.34 23.88 -10.10
CA ALA A 289 11.66 24.50 -10.15
C ALA A 289 12.33 24.46 -8.77
N ALA A 290 13.66 24.36 -8.73
CA ALA A 290 14.39 24.68 -7.50
C ALA A 290 14.07 26.14 -7.14
N SER A 291 13.65 26.38 -5.90
CA SER A 291 13.57 27.75 -5.38
C SER A 291 14.92 28.42 -5.65
N ARG A 292 14.91 29.55 -6.36
CA ARG A 292 16.11 30.40 -6.51
C ARG A 292 16.55 30.93 -5.14
#